data_AF-A0ABD6W8K0-F1
#
_entry.id   AF-A0ABD6W8K0-F1
#
_cell.length_a   1.000
_cell.length_b   1.000
_cell.length_c   1.000
_cell.angle_alpha   90.00
_cell.angle_beta   90.00
_cell.angle_gamma   90.00
#
_symmetry.space_group_name_H-M   'P 1'
#
loop_
_entity.id
_entity.type
_entity.pdbx_description
1 polymer ?
#
loop_
_entity_poly.entity_id
_entity_poly.type
_entity_poly.pdbx_seq_one_letter_code
_entity_poly.pdbx_strand_id
1 'polypeptide(L)'
;MILAVSVKTILFRDGKTMNFQKNLTNRRADLLNEAVTLHRRFPYAVLAALLIFDVGAESDGTERRKPTFLNAGPRLRLFTGRQDPAGRDEQYEKFYVLLADLNDSAPSIRAFEANDLTTEVPLTEAFDTLVALIGERNFDLYEGLDGHVTKA
;
A
#
# COMPACT_ATOMS: atom_id res chain seq x y z
N MET A 1 -16.80 -2.41 11.53
CA MET A 1 -15.88 -2.66 10.40
C MET A 1 -14.52 -2.99 10.99
N ILE A 2 -13.89 -4.10 10.58
CA ILE A 2 -12.65 -4.62 11.19
C ILE A 2 -11.39 -4.33 10.36
N LEU A 3 -11.55 -4.21 9.03
CA LEU A 3 -10.51 -3.90 8.07
C LEU A 3 -10.98 -2.76 7.16
N ALA A 4 -10.09 -1.81 6.87
CA ALA A 4 -10.24 -0.85 5.79
C ALA A 4 -9.00 -0.88 4.89
N VAL A 5 -9.21 -1.00 3.58
CA VAL A 5 -8.12 -0.98 2.60
C VAL A 5 -8.33 0.15 1.60
N SER A 6 -7.40 1.09 1.57
CA SER A 6 -7.33 2.12 0.53
C SER A 6 -6.59 1.59 -0.69
N VAL A 7 -7.22 1.54 -1.85
CA VAL A 7 -6.59 1.10 -3.10
C VAL A 7 -6.48 2.26 -4.07
N LYS A 8 -5.27 2.51 -4.56
CA LYS A 8 -5.00 3.52 -5.60
C LYS A 8 -4.12 2.94 -6.69
N THR A 9 -4.27 3.49 -7.89
CA THR A 9 -3.50 3.07 -9.06
C THR A 9 -2.91 4.26 -9.81
N ILE A 10 -1.75 4.02 -10.43
CA ILE A 10 -1.08 4.90 -11.38
C ILE A 10 -0.61 4.01 -12.55
N LEU A 11 -1.51 3.79 -13.52
CA LEU A 11 -1.29 2.86 -14.64
C LEU A 11 -1.02 3.56 -15.98
N PHE A 12 -1.17 4.88 -16.04
CA PHE A 12 -1.05 5.64 -17.28
C PHE A 12 0.05 6.68 -17.19
N ARG A 13 0.88 6.73 -18.24
CA ARG A 13 1.89 7.75 -18.44
C ARG A 13 1.24 9.10 -18.70
N ASP A 14 1.87 10.18 -18.24
CA ASP A 14 1.44 11.52 -18.57
C ASP A 14 1.77 11.86 -20.03
N GLY A 15 0.91 12.60 -20.71
CA GLY A 15 1.09 12.87 -22.15
C GLY A 15 2.26 13.80 -22.51
N LYS A 16 2.95 14.42 -21.55
CA LYS A 16 4.05 15.36 -21.82
C LYS A 16 5.41 14.74 -21.57
N THR A 17 5.62 14.14 -20.41
CA THR A 17 6.89 13.52 -20.02
C THR A 17 6.90 12.01 -20.18
N MET A 18 5.76 11.41 -20.56
CA MET A 18 5.59 9.98 -20.73
C MET A 18 6.04 9.18 -19.49
N ASN A 19 5.90 9.76 -18.29
CA ASN A 19 6.24 9.11 -17.02
C ASN A 19 5.02 9.05 -16.09
N PHE A 20 5.16 8.37 -14.97
CA PHE A 20 4.07 8.15 -14.01
C PHE A 20 4.07 9.15 -12.84
N GLN A 21 5.06 10.05 -12.78
CA GLN A 21 5.35 10.87 -11.61
C GLN A 21 4.30 11.93 -11.32
N LYS A 22 3.64 12.48 -12.37
CA LYS A 22 2.64 13.55 -12.22
C LYS A 22 1.51 13.18 -11.26
N ASN A 23 1.12 11.91 -11.23
CA ASN A 23 0.00 11.43 -10.42
C ASN A 23 0.42 11.05 -8.99
N LEU A 24 1.72 10.87 -8.71
CA LEU A 24 2.22 10.40 -7.41
C LEU A 24 1.85 11.35 -6.26
N THR A 25 2.01 12.66 -6.46
CA THR A 25 1.72 13.66 -5.42
C THR A 25 0.23 13.67 -5.06
N ASN A 26 -0.64 13.60 -6.08
CA ASN A 26 -2.09 13.59 -5.88
C ASN A 26 -2.53 12.30 -5.19
N ARG A 27 -2.02 11.14 -5.64
CA ARG A 27 -2.35 9.86 -5.02
C ARG A 27 -1.87 9.73 -3.59
N ARG A 28 -0.71 10.31 -3.26
CA ARG A 28 -0.26 10.46 -1.88
C ARG A 28 -1.25 11.27 -1.05
N ALA A 29 -1.68 12.44 -1.55
CA ALA A 29 -2.63 13.28 -0.82
C ALA A 29 -3.99 12.57 -0.59
N ASP A 30 -4.49 11.87 -1.62
CA ASP A 30 -5.72 11.08 -1.53
C ASP A 30 -5.61 10.01 -0.43
N LEU A 31 -4.54 9.20 -0.46
CA LEU A 31 -4.31 8.15 0.53
C LEU A 31 -4.19 8.71 1.95
N LEU A 32 -3.51 9.84 2.14
CA LEU A 32 -3.40 10.46 3.46
C LEU A 32 -4.75 10.90 4.01
N ASN A 33 -5.56 11.54 3.17
CA ASN A 33 -6.88 11.98 3.56
C ASN A 33 -7.80 10.79 3.87
N GLU A 34 -7.66 9.69 3.12
CA GLU A 34 -8.38 8.44 3.39
C GLU A 34 -7.95 7.82 4.71
N ALA A 35 -6.65 7.71 5.01
CA ALA A 35 -6.14 7.21 6.28
C ALA A 35 -6.77 7.97 7.46
N VAL A 36 -6.69 9.30 7.44
CA VAL A 36 -7.25 10.16 8.49
C VAL A 36 -8.77 9.99 8.60
N THR A 37 -9.48 9.91 7.47
CA THR A 37 -10.94 9.76 7.45
C THR A 37 -11.37 8.41 8.01
N LEU A 38 -10.70 7.33 7.59
CA LEU A 38 -10.96 5.97 8.03
C LEU A 38 -10.63 5.83 9.51
N HIS A 39 -9.50 6.38 9.96
CA HIS A 39 -9.11 6.37 11.35
C HIS A 39 -10.16 7.05 12.25
N ARG A 40 -10.64 8.24 11.87
CA ARG A 40 -11.67 8.96 12.63
C ARG A 40 -13.02 8.23 12.68
N ARG A 41 -13.42 7.59 11.58
CA ARG A 41 -14.71 6.88 11.51
C ARG A 41 -14.66 5.49 12.16
N PHE A 42 -13.51 4.82 12.09
CA PHE A 42 -13.30 3.47 12.56
C PHE A 42 -11.93 3.35 13.26
N PRO A 43 -11.79 3.93 14.47
CA PRO A 43 -10.48 4.05 15.14
C PRO A 43 -9.76 2.73 15.34
N TYR A 44 -10.55 1.67 15.59
CA TYR A 44 -10.07 0.33 15.86
C TYR A 44 -9.97 -0.57 14.62
N ALA A 45 -10.32 -0.10 13.42
CA ALA A 45 -10.11 -0.92 12.22
C ALA A 45 -8.61 -1.06 11.92
N VAL A 46 -8.22 -2.23 11.42
CA VAL A 46 -6.93 -2.41 10.74
C VAL A 46 -6.97 -1.58 9.47
N LEU A 47 -6.01 -0.67 9.31
CA LEU A 47 -5.92 0.22 8.15
C LEU A 47 -4.76 -0.21 7.27
N ALA A 48 -5.05 -0.52 6.01
CA ALA A 48 -4.04 -0.85 5.02
C ALA A 48 -4.18 0.01 3.76
N ALA A 49 -3.09 0.15 3.01
CA ALA A 49 -3.08 0.80 1.71
C ALA A 49 -2.35 -0.04 0.66
N LEU A 50 -2.89 -0.02 -0.56
CA LEU A 50 -2.29 -0.61 -1.76
C LEU A 50 -2.16 0.50 -2.81
N LEU A 51 -0.93 0.85 -3.19
CA LEU A 51 -0.66 1.74 -4.31
C LEU A 51 -0.04 0.93 -5.46
N ILE A 52 -0.78 0.77 -6.54
CA ILE A 52 -0.39 -0.03 -7.69
C ILE A 52 0.14 0.87 -8.80
N PHE A 53 1.36 0.64 -9.23
CA PHE A 53 1.96 1.24 -10.42
C PHE A 53 1.96 0.25 -11.57
N ASP A 54 1.95 0.78 -12.80
CA ASP A 54 2.44 0.02 -13.96
C ASP A 54 3.93 -0.30 -13.78
N VAL A 55 4.38 -1.47 -14.22
CA VAL A 55 5.78 -1.92 -14.13
C VAL A 55 6.76 -0.93 -14.77
N GLY A 56 6.32 -0.16 -15.77
CA GLY A 56 7.11 0.90 -16.40
C GLY A 56 7.54 2.01 -15.44
N ALA A 57 6.91 2.16 -14.28
CA ALA A 57 7.29 3.13 -13.25
C ALA A 57 8.62 2.80 -12.55
N GLU A 58 9.11 1.56 -12.67
CA GLU A 58 10.42 1.15 -12.17
C GLU A 58 11.57 1.72 -13.02
N SER A 59 11.28 2.05 -14.29
CA SER A 59 12.27 2.46 -15.29
C SER A 59 11.97 3.80 -15.98
N ASP A 60 10.91 4.53 -15.63
CA ASP A 60 10.52 5.83 -16.22
C ASP A 60 11.38 7.03 -15.77
N GLY A 61 12.57 6.76 -15.25
CA GLY A 61 13.55 7.77 -14.85
C GLY A 61 14.13 8.55 -16.03
N THR A 62 14.78 9.66 -15.71
CA THR A 62 15.57 10.47 -16.65
C THR A 62 16.94 10.75 -16.03
N GLU A 63 17.89 11.29 -16.78
CA GLU A 63 19.19 11.71 -16.23
C GLU A 63 19.07 12.63 -15.00
N ARG A 64 18.01 13.44 -14.95
CA ARG A 64 17.78 14.42 -13.86
C ARG A 64 16.87 13.90 -12.76
N ARG A 65 16.16 12.79 -12.95
CA ARG A 65 15.10 12.33 -12.03
C ARG A 65 15.10 10.82 -11.91
N LYS A 66 15.05 10.35 -10.67
CA LYS A 66 14.85 8.93 -10.37
C LYS A 66 13.51 8.41 -10.94
N PRO A 67 13.40 7.11 -11.23
CA PRO A 67 12.12 6.47 -11.55
C PRO A 67 11.03 6.77 -10.53
N THR A 68 9.78 6.78 -10.99
CA THR A 68 8.59 7.07 -10.19
C THR A 68 8.46 6.12 -9.02
N PHE A 69 8.69 4.83 -9.23
CA PHE A 69 8.69 3.81 -8.18
C PHE A 69 9.69 4.16 -7.06
N LEU A 70 10.95 4.41 -7.40
CA LEU A 70 11.97 4.80 -6.42
C LEU A 70 11.68 6.15 -5.74
N ASN A 71 11.03 7.08 -6.43
CA ASN A 71 10.59 8.35 -5.86
C ASN A 71 9.41 8.21 -4.89
N ALA A 72 8.65 7.12 -4.96
CA ALA A 72 7.52 6.84 -4.07
C ALA A 72 7.99 6.54 -2.64
N GLY A 73 9.06 5.76 -2.46
CA GLY A 73 9.60 5.38 -1.13
C GLY A 73 9.75 6.56 -0.16
N PRO A 74 10.57 7.59 -0.43
CA PRO A 74 10.73 8.72 0.48
C PRO A 74 9.45 9.55 0.69
N ARG A 75 8.48 9.44 -0.22
CA ARG A 75 7.18 10.13 -0.14
C ARG A 75 6.16 9.38 0.70
N LEU A 76 6.27 8.07 0.81
CA LEU A 76 5.27 7.19 1.40
C LEU A 76 5.73 6.53 2.71
N ARG A 77 7.05 6.35 2.91
CA ARG A 77 7.63 5.63 4.06
C ARG A 77 7.19 6.11 5.45
N LEU A 78 6.75 7.36 5.57
CA LEU A 78 6.27 7.92 6.85
C LEU A 78 4.81 7.55 7.16
N PHE A 79 4.08 6.99 6.20
CA PHE A 79 2.64 6.70 6.27
C PHE A 79 2.34 5.21 6.45
N THR A 80 3.34 4.43 6.82
CA THR A 80 3.22 2.99 7.12
C THR A 80 3.76 2.70 8.51
N GLY A 81 3.48 1.51 9.03
CA GLY A 81 4.03 1.02 10.28
C GLY A 81 3.34 1.55 11.54
N ARG A 82 2.10 2.02 11.44
CA ARG A 82 1.27 2.29 12.63
C ARG A 82 1.18 1.01 13.46
N GLN A 83 1.49 1.07 14.76
CA GLN A 83 1.50 -0.10 15.64
C GLN A 83 0.19 -0.26 16.41
N ASP A 84 -0.47 0.86 16.73
CA ASP A 84 -1.68 0.84 17.53
C ASP A 84 -2.67 1.94 17.06
N PRO A 85 -3.97 1.81 17.43
CA PRO A 85 -4.98 2.81 17.11
C PRO A 85 -4.66 4.24 17.56
N ALA A 86 -3.89 4.48 18.61
CA ALA A 86 -3.51 5.81 19.07
C ALA A 86 -2.26 6.36 18.34
N GLY A 87 -1.70 5.60 17.39
CA GLY A 87 -0.68 6.08 16.46
C GLY A 87 -1.19 7.21 15.56
N ARG A 88 -0.31 7.73 14.68
CA ARG A 88 -0.65 8.90 13.85
C ARG A 88 -1.80 8.60 12.88
N ASP A 89 -2.78 9.50 12.83
CA ASP A 89 -3.97 9.39 11.98
C ASP A 89 -3.64 9.18 10.49
N GLU A 90 -2.53 9.76 10.00
CA GLU A 90 -2.11 9.66 8.60
C GLU A 90 -1.36 8.36 8.25
N GLN A 91 -1.11 7.48 9.23
CA GLN A 91 -0.41 6.22 9.03
C GLN A 91 -1.36 5.04 8.85
N TYR A 92 -1.04 4.22 7.86
CA TYR A 92 -1.54 2.86 7.76
C TYR A 92 -0.71 1.92 8.64
N GLU A 93 -1.29 0.80 9.06
CA GLU A 93 -0.52 -0.28 9.72
C GLU A 93 0.38 -0.95 8.69
N LYS A 94 -0.17 -1.21 7.50
CA LYS A 94 0.55 -1.72 6.33
C LYS A 94 0.26 -0.89 5.09
N PHE A 95 1.30 -0.55 4.35
CA PHE A 95 1.17 0.18 3.10
C PHE A 95 2.06 -0.48 2.06
N TYR A 96 1.45 -1.24 1.17
CA TYR A 96 2.14 -1.89 0.08
C TYR A 96 2.13 -1.04 -1.19
N VAL A 97 3.28 -1.02 -1.84
CA VAL A 97 3.45 -0.51 -3.20
C VAL A 97 3.62 -1.70 -4.13
N LEU A 98 2.82 -1.77 -5.19
CA LEU A 98 2.83 -2.88 -6.12
C LEU A 98 3.27 -2.40 -7.51
N LEU A 99 4.06 -3.21 -8.20
CA LEU A 99 4.33 -3.07 -9.62
C LEU A 99 3.55 -4.16 -10.36
N ALA A 100 2.64 -3.73 -11.22
CA ALA A 100 1.83 -4.61 -12.05
C ALA A 100 2.33 -4.56 -13.49
N ASP A 101 2.72 -5.72 -14.02
CA ASP A 101 2.89 -5.94 -15.44
C ASP A 101 1.61 -6.59 -15.97
N LEU A 102 0.80 -5.82 -16.67
CA LEU A 102 -0.51 -6.23 -17.16
C LEU A 102 -0.46 -6.65 -18.64
N ASN A 103 0.66 -7.18 -19.11
CA ASN A 103 0.78 -7.73 -20.46
C ASN A 103 -0.09 -9.00 -20.66
N ASP A 104 -0.40 -9.30 -21.93
CA ASP A 104 -1.34 -10.38 -22.29
C ASP A 104 -0.73 -11.80 -22.19
N SER A 105 0.58 -11.95 -22.05
CA SER A 105 1.27 -13.26 -22.15
C SER A 105 1.64 -13.86 -20.81
N ALA A 106 2.08 -13.05 -19.86
CA ALA A 106 2.51 -13.45 -18.53
C ALA A 106 2.35 -12.26 -17.56
N PRO A 107 1.11 -11.93 -17.15
CA PRO A 107 0.89 -10.86 -16.21
C PRO A 107 1.54 -11.19 -14.86
N SER A 108 2.11 -10.18 -14.21
CA SER A 108 2.79 -10.34 -12.93
C SER A 108 2.53 -9.17 -11.99
N ILE A 109 2.60 -9.43 -10.69
CA ILE A 109 2.48 -8.43 -9.64
C ILE A 109 3.61 -8.68 -8.64
N ARG A 110 4.41 -7.63 -8.40
CA ARG A 110 5.46 -7.61 -7.38
C ARG A 110 5.07 -6.62 -6.29
N ALA A 111 5.12 -7.03 -5.02
CA ALA A 111 4.71 -6.19 -3.89
C ALA A 111 5.91 -5.81 -3.02
N PHE A 112 5.86 -4.59 -2.46
CA PHE A 112 6.90 -4.00 -1.62
C PHE A 112 6.25 -3.24 -0.48
N GLU A 113 6.93 -3.14 0.66
CA GLU A 113 6.48 -2.23 1.73
C GLU A 113 6.85 -0.79 1.37
N ALA A 114 5.98 0.18 1.67
CA ALA A 114 6.21 1.58 1.30
C ALA A 114 7.48 2.19 1.94
N ASN A 115 7.97 1.60 3.03
CA ASN A 115 9.23 1.96 3.69
C ASN A 115 10.44 1.14 3.21
N ASP A 116 10.25 0.08 2.44
CA ASP A 116 11.31 -0.73 1.81
C ASP A 116 10.90 -1.19 0.40
N LEU A 117 11.37 -0.44 -0.60
CA LEU A 117 11.16 -0.75 -2.02
C LEU A 117 12.26 -1.62 -2.63
N THR A 118 13.16 -2.16 -1.80
CA THR A 118 14.30 -2.97 -2.24
C THR A 118 14.07 -4.47 -2.02
N THR A 119 13.23 -4.82 -1.06
CA THR A 119 12.86 -6.20 -0.75
C THR A 119 11.43 -6.47 -1.18
N GLU A 120 11.26 -7.41 -2.09
CA GLU A 120 9.95 -7.87 -2.51
C GLU A 120 9.31 -8.71 -1.40
N VAL A 121 8.03 -8.46 -1.15
CA VAL A 121 7.19 -9.21 -0.21
C VAL A 121 6.26 -10.09 -1.03
N PRO A 122 6.24 -11.42 -0.80
CA PRO A 122 5.25 -12.29 -1.42
C PRO A 122 3.83 -11.77 -1.15
N LEU A 123 2.99 -11.72 -2.17
CA LEU A 123 1.64 -11.18 -2.03
C LEU A 123 0.81 -11.97 -1.00
N THR A 124 1.06 -13.27 -0.88
CA THR A 124 0.46 -14.13 0.16
C THR A 124 0.87 -13.64 1.55
N GLU A 125 2.16 -13.42 1.80
CA GLU A 125 2.67 -12.92 3.08
C GLU A 125 2.09 -11.54 3.44
N ALA A 126 1.95 -10.65 2.45
CA ALA A 126 1.32 -9.35 2.65
C ALA A 126 -0.13 -9.48 3.14
N PHE A 127 -0.92 -10.39 2.54
CA PHE A 127 -2.30 -10.63 2.96
C PHE A 127 -2.39 -11.39 4.28
N ASP A 128 -1.54 -12.39 4.51
CA ASP A 128 -1.46 -13.14 5.77
C ASP A 128 -1.16 -12.19 6.94
N THR A 129 -0.29 -11.21 6.72
CA THR A 129 -0.01 -10.17 7.71
C THR A 129 -1.25 -9.33 8.04
N LEU A 130 -2.06 -8.95 7.03
CA LEU A 130 -3.31 -8.23 7.28
C LEU A 130 -4.32 -9.07 8.06
N VAL A 131 -4.39 -10.38 7.77
CA VAL A 131 -5.25 -11.31 8.50
C VAL A 131 -4.81 -11.47 9.95
N ALA A 132 -3.51 -11.58 10.21
CA ALA A 132 -2.96 -11.63 11.55
C ALA A 132 -3.31 -10.37 12.36
N LEU A 133 -3.16 -9.18 11.77
CA LEU A 133 -3.54 -7.91 12.40
C LEU A 133 -5.04 -7.85 12.74
N ILE A 134 -5.90 -8.40 11.88
CA ILE A 134 -7.34 -8.48 12.13
C ILE A 134 -7.65 -9.35 13.34
N GLY A 135 -6.99 -10.51 13.44
CA GLY A 135 -7.11 -11.41 14.59
C GLY A 135 -6.64 -10.74 15.88
N GLU A 136 -5.46 -10.13 15.87
CA GLU A 136 -4.92 -9.41 17.04
C GLU A 136 -5.86 -8.29 17.50
N ARG A 137 -6.43 -7.55 16.55
CA ARG A 137 -7.32 -6.42 16.86
C ARG A 137 -8.66 -6.84 17.46
N ASN A 138 -9.10 -8.08 17.22
CA ASN A 138 -10.39 -8.56 17.68
C ASN A 138 -10.30 -10.00 18.22
N PHE A 139 -9.32 -10.20 19.11
CA PHE A 139 -8.95 -11.50 19.67
C PHE A 139 -10.10 -12.21 20.41
N ASP A 140 -11.07 -11.46 20.94
CA ASP A 140 -12.25 -12.02 21.62
C ASP A 140 -13.22 -12.74 20.66
N LEU A 141 -13.17 -12.40 19.36
CA LEU A 141 -14.12 -12.88 18.36
C LEU A 141 -13.43 -13.66 17.23
N TYR A 142 -12.15 -13.38 16.97
CA TYR A 142 -11.45 -13.89 15.80
C TYR A 142 -10.01 -14.27 16.10
N GLU A 143 -9.56 -15.36 15.48
CA GLU A 143 -8.14 -15.70 15.35
C GLU A 143 -7.72 -15.50 13.89
N GLY A 144 -6.55 -14.88 13.68
CA GLY A 144 -5.92 -14.72 12.37
C GLY A 144 -4.75 -15.70 12.24
N LEU A 145 -5.00 -16.89 11.69
CA LEU A 145 -4.01 -17.97 11.56
C LEU A 145 -3.92 -18.42 10.10
N ASP A 146 -2.70 -18.50 9.57
CA ASP A 146 -2.39 -19.00 8.23
C ASP A 146 -3.23 -18.36 7.10
N GLY A 147 -3.43 -17.03 7.15
CA GLY A 147 -4.21 -16.32 6.13
C GLY A 147 -5.73 -16.48 6.26
N HIS A 148 -6.21 -17.14 7.32
CA HIS A 148 -7.63 -17.31 7.60
C HIS A 148 -8.08 -16.56 8.85
N VAL A 149 -9.27 -15.96 8.77
CA VAL A 149 -9.98 -15.43 9.94
C VAL A 149 -10.99 -16.49 10.39
N THR A 150 -10.76 -17.10 11.55
CA THR A 150 -11.68 -18.07 12.18
C THR A 150 -12.39 -17.41 13.36
N LYS A 151 -13.60 -17.88 13.69
CA LYS A 151 -14.28 -17.45 14.91
C LYS A 151 -13.62 -18.15 16.11
N ALA A 152 -13.25 -17.37 17.12
CA ALA A 152 -12.76 -17.89 18.41
C ALA A 152 -13.83 -18.68 19.17
#